data_AF-A0A4R6L9L7-F1
#
_entry.id   AF-A0A4R6L9L7-F1
#
_cell.length_a   1.000
_cell.length_b   1.000
_cell.length_c   1.000
_cell.angle_alpha   90.00
_cell.angle_beta   90.00
_cell.angle_gamma   90.00
#
_symmetry.space_group_name_H-M   'P 1'
#
loop_
_entity.id
_entity.type
_entity.pdbx_description
1 polymer ?
#
loop_
_entity_poly.entity_id
_entity_poly.type
_entity_poly.pdbx_seq_one_letter_code
_entity_poly.pdbx_strand_id
1 'polypeptide(L)'
;MKIRVMKTKISIAVLSLLSTFFLQAQQTKGIVGNTNWLANWTNFKPASLEYSEASNIIAGTIDKDTKLLKRNTYQLVGVVYVTNNAVLTIEPGTVIRGDDKSCGTLVITNGSKIIAEGLETDPIVFTSNKEKADRKPGDWGGIIIMGKAPINNLGGLHTLPFDLEPVLNHYGGQDPEDNSGILKFVRIEFSGRKLSALKELNGLSLAGVGRKTVLNNIQISFSNDDSFECYGGDLNMSNLISYRTTDDDFDFTQGAQINISNSIAIRHPFSSDISGSRCFEVDSYDKIGNTDMTKKMTKINASNITLVNLEENNQGLVRESLHIRENTYFNMTNSIIAGFSPFALLESNVGSTPENLSKITFKNLIVNSCNGGITSESSSNDSSIQSYYNKPESGISYTRIKNSDLFIMPNIKVNPDFRANVNNTIAIGN
;
A
#
# COMPACT_ATOMS: atom_id res chain seq x y z
N MET A 1 17.11 8.98 63.83
CA MET A 1 16.25 9.61 62.79
C MET A 1 16.84 9.52 61.36
N LYS A 2 18.16 9.68 61.14
CA LYS A 2 18.80 9.57 59.80
C LYS A 2 18.73 8.18 59.12
N ILE A 3 18.77 7.08 59.87
CA ILE A 3 18.81 5.71 59.31
C ILE A 3 17.44 5.26 58.73
N ARG A 4 16.33 5.76 59.28
CA ARG A 4 14.97 5.42 58.81
C ARG A 4 14.63 6.11 57.48
N VAL A 5 15.22 7.27 57.21
CA VAL A 5 15.07 8.01 55.95
C VAL A 5 15.84 7.34 54.80
N MET A 6 17.00 6.72 55.07
CA MET A 6 17.78 5.99 54.05
C MET A 6 17.07 4.72 53.56
N LYS A 7 16.48 3.92 54.47
CA LYS A 7 15.73 2.70 54.08
C LYS A 7 14.50 3.01 53.22
N THR A 8 13.80 4.10 53.51
CA THR A 8 12.61 4.52 52.75
C THR A 8 12.97 5.01 51.35
N LYS A 9 14.11 5.71 51.18
CA LYS A 9 14.61 6.16 49.87
C LYS A 9 15.11 4.99 49.00
N ILE A 10 15.70 3.95 49.60
CA ILE A 10 16.15 2.75 48.87
C ILE A 10 14.94 1.91 48.40
N SER A 11 13.90 1.75 49.21
CA SER A 11 12.68 1.04 48.79
C SER A 11 11.91 1.76 47.69
N ILE A 12 11.88 3.11 47.68
CA ILE A 12 11.25 3.87 46.59
C ILE A 12 12.10 3.81 45.30
N ALA A 13 13.43 3.86 45.40
CA ALA A 13 14.32 3.71 44.24
C ALA A 13 14.25 2.31 43.62
N VAL A 14 14.10 1.27 44.44
CA VAL A 14 13.92 -0.12 43.96
C VAL A 14 12.53 -0.34 43.39
N LEU A 15 11.46 0.25 43.95
CA LEU A 15 10.13 0.23 43.33
C LEU A 15 10.09 1.03 42.01
N SER A 16 10.78 2.17 41.92
CA SER A 16 10.87 2.93 40.67
C SER A 16 11.69 2.18 39.62
N LEU A 17 12.81 1.55 40.00
CA LEU A 17 13.59 0.71 39.08
C LEU A 17 12.81 -0.53 38.61
N LEU A 18 12.10 -1.24 39.50
CA LEU A 18 11.27 -2.38 39.10
C LEU A 18 10.06 -1.97 38.25
N SER A 19 9.50 -0.76 38.46
CA SER A 19 8.42 -0.25 37.61
C SER A 19 8.91 0.20 36.22
N THR A 20 10.18 0.57 36.08
CA THR A 20 10.79 0.87 34.77
C THR A 20 11.20 -0.37 33.98
N PHE A 21 11.25 -1.56 34.61
CA PHE A 21 11.54 -2.82 33.91
C PHE A 21 10.30 -3.57 33.39
N PHE A 22 9.08 -3.07 33.65
CA PHE A 22 7.83 -3.71 33.18
C PHE A 22 7.06 -2.94 32.10
N LEU A 23 7.68 -1.93 31.48
CA LEU A 23 7.10 -1.20 30.34
C LEU A 23 8.07 -1.09 29.16
N GLN A 24 8.86 -2.12 28.89
CA GLN A 24 9.01 -2.51 27.50
C GLN A 24 7.74 -3.28 27.15
N ALA A 25 6.64 -2.54 26.94
CA ALA A 25 5.54 -3.09 26.16
C ALA A 25 6.18 -3.53 24.84
N GLN A 26 6.30 -4.84 24.64
CA GLN A 26 6.84 -5.42 23.42
C GLN A 26 6.07 -4.78 22.28
N GLN A 27 6.72 -3.91 21.50
CA GLN A 27 6.07 -3.23 20.40
C GLN A 27 5.55 -4.31 19.45
N THR A 28 4.22 -4.40 19.34
CA THR A 28 3.56 -5.31 18.41
C THR A 28 4.04 -4.99 17.00
N LYS A 29 4.59 -6.01 16.33
CA LYS A 29 5.05 -5.92 14.94
C LYS A 29 3.89 -6.30 14.01
N GLY A 30 3.89 -5.78 12.79
CA GLY A 30 2.82 -5.97 11.82
C GLY A 30 1.69 -4.97 12.01
N ILE A 31 0.54 -5.24 11.39
CA ILE A 31 -0.66 -4.43 11.61
C ILE A 31 -1.11 -4.50 13.09
N VAL A 32 -1.66 -3.39 13.58
CA VAL A 32 -2.00 -3.17 14.99
C VAL A 32 -3.41 -2.60 15.16
N GLY A 33 -3.94 -2.71 16.38
CA GLY A 33 -5.23 -2.17 16.78
C GLY A 33 -5.82 -2.96 17.96
N ASN A 34 -6.62 -2.31 18.80
CA ASN A 34 -7.30 -2.98 19.91
C ASN A 34 -8.35 -3.97 19.40
N THR A 35 -9.01 -3.62 18.29
CA THR A 35 -9.97 -4.45 17.57
C THR A 35 -9.44 -4.82 16.19
N ASN A 36 -10.04 -5.84 15.55
CA ASN A 36 -9.72 -6.19 14.17
C ASN A 36 -10.30 -5.14 13.23
N TRP A 37 -9.50 -4.17 12.82
CA TRP A 37 -9.92 -3.09 11.92
C TRP A 37 -10.19 -3.58 10.48
N LEU A 38 -9.88 -4.83 10.14
CA LEU A 38 -10.29 -5.45 8.87
C LEU A 38 -11.78 -5.84 8.89
N ALA A 39 -12.40 -5.98 10.05
CA ALA A 39 -13.78 -6.45 10.15
C ALA A 39 -14.78 -5.42 9.60
N ASN A 40 -15.99 -5.89 9.26
CA ASN A 40 -17.19 -5.13 8.89
C ASN A 40 -17.18 -4.41 7.53
N TRP A 41 -16.05 -3.91 7.04
CA TRP A 41 -16.00 -3.14 5.78
C TRP A 41 -15.24 -3.84 4.64
N THR A 42 -14.38 -4.80 4.96
CA THR A 42 -13.59 -5.52 3.95
C THR A 42 -14.36 -6.69 3.34
N ASN A 43 -13.88 -7.16 2.19
CA ASN A 43 -14.40 -8.34 1.53
C ASN A 43 -13.29 -9.10 0.82
N PHE A 44 -13.05 -10.33 1.25
CA PHE A 44 -12.04 -11.21 0.65
C PHE A 44 -12.65 -12.27 -0.29
N LYS A 45 -13.93 -12.14 -0.65
CA LYS A 45 -14.59 -12.97 -1.67
C LYS A 45 -15.45 -12.13 -2.64
N PRO A 46 -14.90 -11.06 -3.24
CA PRO A 46 -15.64 -10.17 -4.14
C PRO A 46 -16.21 -10.87 -5.38
N ALA A 47 -15.56 -11.94 -5.86
CA ALA A 47 -16.07 -12.77 -6.95
C ALA A 47 -17.33 -13.57 -6.58
N SER A 48 -17.72 -13.58 -5.30
CA SER A 48 -18.91 -14.28 -4.81
C SER A 48 -20.07 -13.36 -4.44
N LEU A 49 -19.88 -12.03 -4.48
CA LEU A 49 -20.91 -11.07 -4.13
C LEU A 49 -21.71 -10.65 -5.36
N GLU A 50 -23.02 -10.49 -5.15
CA GLU A 50 -23.90 -9.87 -6.13
C GLU A 50 -24.12 -8.41 -5.75
N TYR A 51 -24.01 -7.53 -6.74
CA TYR A 51 -24.29 -6.11 -6.57
C TYR A 51 -25.49 -5.74 -7.42
N SER A 52 -26.24 -4.70 -7.03
CA SER A 52 -27.38 -4.24 -7.82
C SER A 52 -26.97 -3.87 -9.25
N GLU A 53 -27.89 -4.09 -10.19
CA GLU A 53 -27.71 -3.62 -11.56
C GLU A 53 -27.69 -2.10 -11.63
N ALA A 54 -26.96 -1.57 -12.61
CA ALA A 54 -26.82 -0.13 -12.77
C ALA A 54 -28.17 0.52 -13.09
N SER A 55 -28.55 1.50 -12.27
CA SER A 55 -29.73 2.36 -12.49
C SER A 55 -29.36 3.65 -13.22
N ASN A 56 -28.08 4.00 -13.25
CA ASN A 56 -27.57 5.25 -13.80
C ASN A 56 -26.24 5.02 -14.52
N ILE A 57 -26.02 5.74 -15.62
CA ILE A 57 -24.75 5.77 -16.34
C ILE A 57 -24.02 7.08 -16.01
N ILE A 58 -22.71 6.98 -15.79
CA ILE A 58 -21.78 8.10 -15.72
C ILE A 58 -20.77 7.94 -16.86
N ALA A 59 -20.67 8.94 -17.73
CA ALA A 59 -19.79 8.94 -18.89
C ALA A 59 -19.30 10.37 -19.17
N GLY A 60 -18.16 10.51 -19.83
CA GLY A 60 -17.64 11.82 -20.28
C GLY A 60 -17.16 12.70 -19.13
N THR A 61 -17.54 13.98 -19.14
CA THR A 61 -16.98 14.98 -18.20
C THR A 61 -18.00 15.41 -17.15
N ILE A 62 -17.56 15.45 -15.90
CA ILE A 62 -18.22 16.09 -14.75
C ILE A 62 -17.50 17.42 -14.50
N ASP A 63 -18.06 18.53 -14.96
CA ASP A 63 -17.47 19.89 -14.92
C ASP A 63 -18.07 20.79 -13.82
N LYS A 64 -18.96 20.23 -13.00
CA LYS A 64 -19.61 20.87 -11.86
C LYS A 64 -19.81 19.86 -10.74
N ASP A 65 -19.93 20.38 -9.52
CA ASP A 65 -20.18 19.56 -8.33
C ASP A 65 -21.34 18.59 -8.56
N THR A 66 -21.05 17.32 -8.30
CA THR A 66 -21.97 16.22 -8.57
C THR A 66 -21.99 15.26 -7.39
N LYS A 67 -23.18 14.83 -7.02
CA LYS A 67 -23.38 13.90 -5.90
C LYS A 67 -23.99 12.59 -6.38
N LEU A 68 -23.31 11.48 -6.12
CA LEU A 68 -23.81 10.12 -6.31
C LEU A 68 -24.51 9.67 -5.03
N LEU A 69 -25.72 9.12 -5.18
CA LEU A 69 -26.61 8.79 -4.07
C LEU A 69 -26.67 7.29 -3.85
N LYS A 70 -26.68 6.86 -2.59
CA LYS A 70 -26.67 5.44 -2.18
C LYS A 70 -27.81 4.62 -2.80
N ARG A 71 -28.97 5.25 -3.01
CA ARG A 71 -30.17 4.59 -3.56
C ARG A 71 -30.00 4.12 -5.01
N ASN A 72 -28.93 4.53 -5.69
CA ASN A 72 -28.65 4.21 -7.07
C ASN A 72 -27.40 3.31 -7.16
N THR A 73 -27.29 2.56 -8.24
CA THR A 73 -26.03 1.95 -8.68
C THR A 73 -25.60 2.59 -9.98
N TYR A 74 -24.33 2.95 -10.08
CA TYR A 74 -23.79 3.70 -11.19
C TYR A 74 -22.91 2.80 -12.06
N GLN A 75 -23.00 2.94 -13.38
CA GLN A 75 -22.06 2.34 -14.32
C GLN A 75 -21.16 3.42 -14.91
N LEU A 76 -19.86 3.21 -14.81
CA LEU A 76 -18.82 4.07 -15.34
C LEU A 76 -18.47 3.62 -16.77
N VAL A 77 -18.83 4.41 -17.77
CA VAL A 77 -18.65 4.06 -19.19
C VAL A 77 -17.61 4.97 -19.82
N GLY A 78 -16.57 4.35 -20.39
CA GLY A 78 -15.37 5.03 -20.89
C GLY A 78 -14.57 5.70 -19.78
N VAL A 79 -13.68 6.62 -20.18
CA VAL A 79 -12.97 7.46 -19.22
C VAL A 79 -13.86 8.62 -18.80
N VAL A 80 -14.10 8.73 -17.50
CA VAL A 80 -14.89 9.80 -16.90
C VAL A 80 -13.99 10.76 -16.16
N TYR A 81 -14.04 12.03 -16.55
CA TYR A 81 -13.20 13.07 -15.99
C TYR A 81 -13.98 13.98 -15.06
N VAL A 82 -13.50 14.18 -13.83
CA VAL A 82 -13.97 15.25 -12.95
C VAL A 82 -13.04 16.45 -13.13
N THR A 83 -13.54 17.54 -13.69
CA THR A 83 -12.75 18.68 -14.17
C THR A 83 -13.23 20.02 -13.59
N ASN A 84 -12.61 21.13 -14.02
CA ASN A 84 -13.07 22.49 -13.70
C ASN A 84 -13.18 22.78 -12.18
N ASN A 85 -12.28 22.18 -11.39
CA ASN A 85 -12.29 22.25 -9.92
C ASN A 85 -13.58 21.71 -9.27
N ALA A 86 -14.35 20.89 -9.99
CA ALA A 86 -15.56 20.27 -9.47
C ALA A 86 -15.25 19.25 -8.37
N VAL A 87 -16.25 19.02 -7.53
CA VAL A 87 -16.23 18.01 -6.48
C VAL A 87 -17.22 16.89 -6.81
N LEU A 88 -16.70 15.67 -6.99
CA LEU A 88 -17.52 14.45 -7.04
C LEU A 88 -17.70 13.90 -5.63
N THR A 89 -18.91 14.01 -5.09
CA THR A 89 -19.26 13.44 -3.78
C THR A 89 -20.00 12.12 -3.96
N ILE A 90 -19.64 11.10 -3.19
CA ILE A 90 -20.25 9.77 -3.24
C ILE A 90 -20.77 9.42 -1.85
N GLU A 91 -22.07 9.14 -1.73
CA GLU A 91 -22.64 8.72 -0.45
C GLU A 91 -22.12 7.34 -0.01
N PRO A 92 -21.98 7.10 1.31
CA PRO A 92 -21.69 5.77 1.85
C PRO A 92 -22.59 4.69 1.26
N GLY A 93 -22.04 3.48 1.06
CA GLY A 93 -22.77 2.34 0.52
C GLY A 93 -23.08 2.41 -0.98
N THR A 94 -22.70 3.47 -1.69
CA THR A 94 -22.90 3.56 -3.13
C THR A 94 -22.05 2.51 -3.85
N VAL A 95 -22.64 1.86 -4.85
CA VAL A 95 -21.95 0.95 -5.76
C VAL A 95 -21.73 1.63 -7.11
N ILE A 96 -20.49 1.54 -7.61
CA ILE A 96 -20.04 2.02 -8.91
C ILE A 96 -19.43 0.83 -9.66
N ARG A 97 -19.95 0.55 -10.85
CA ARG A 97 -19.55 -0.57 -11.71
C ARG A 97 -18.75 -0.05 -12.90
N GLY A 98 -17.46 -0.38 -12.99
CA GLY A 98 -16.62 -0.09 -14.14
C GLY A 98 -17.00 -0.94 -15.34
N ASP A 99 -17.30 -0.31 -16.47
CA ASP A 99 -17.69 -1.02 -17.69
C ASP A 99 -16.49 -1.73 -18.34
N ASP A 100 -16.59 -3.04 -18.50
CA ASP A 100 -15.51 -3.86 -19.04
C ASP A 100 -15.22 -3.61 -20.52
N LYS A 101 -16.24 -3.26 -21.30
CA LYS A 101 -16.11 -3.10 -22.76
C LYS A 101 -15.40 -1.81 -23.11
N SER A 102 -15.74 -0.73 -22.42
CA SER A 102 -15.20 0.61 -22.66
C SER A 102 -13.97 0.95 -21.80
N CYS A 103 -13.51 0.03 -20.95
CA CYS A 103 -12.49 0.30 -19.94
C CYS A 103 -12.91 1.48 -19.03
N GLY A 104 -14.05 1.33 -18.35
CA GLY A 104 -14.54 2.32 -17.41
C GLY A 104 -13.43 2.79 -16.48
N THR A 105 -13.13 4.09 -16.45
CA THR A 105 -12.00 4.66 -15.67
C THR A 105 -12.41 5.99 -15.07
N LEU A 106 -12.15 6.21 -13.77
CA LEU A 106 -12.50 7.47 -13.11
C LEU A 106 -11.24 8.31 -12.95
N VAL A 107 -11.23 9.51 -13.51
CA VAL A 107 -10.10 10.43 -13.48
C VAL A 107 -10.51 11.71 -12.75
N ILE A 108 -9.88 11.96 -11.61
CA ILE A 108 -9.98 13.23 -10.88
C ILE A 108 -8.83 14.10 -11.35
N THR A 109 -9.12 15.11 -12.17
CA THR A 109 -8.06 15.96 -12.74
C THR A 109 -7.50 16.91 -11.70
N ASN A 110 -6.29 17.38 -11.95
CA ASN A 110 -5.64 18.39 -11.13
C ASN A 110 -6.57 19.60 -10.84
N GLY A 111 -6.78 19.89 -9.54
CA GLY A 111 -7.67 20.94 -9.04
C GLY A 111 -9.08 20.47 -8.67
N SER A 112 -9.56 19.37 -9.24
CA SER A 112 -10.83 18.74 -8.90
C SER A 112 -10.69 17.82 -7.68
N LYS A 113 -11.82 17.37 -7.12
CA LYS A 113 -11.82 16.53 -5.91
C LYS A 113 -12.81 15.39 -5.97
N ILE A 114 -12.50 14.34 -5.23
CA ILE A 114 -13.42 13.25 -4.91
C ILE A 114 -13.65 13.17 -3.39
N ILE A 115 -14.91 13.16 -2.97
CA ILE A 115 -15.30 12.90 -1.57
C ILE A 115 -16.03 11.55 -1.53
N ALA A 116 -15.27 10.48 -1.34
CA ALA A 116 -15.74 9.12 -1.16
C ALA A 116 -15.47 8.69 0.30
N GLU A 117 -16.26 9.22 1.22
CA GLU A 117 -16.18 8.91 2.64
C GLU A 117 -17.26 7.88 3.02
N GLY A 118 -16.98 6.59 2.75
CA GLY A 118 -17.81 5.48 3.20
C GLY A 118 -17.79 5.29 4.71
N LEU A 119 -18.53 4.29 5.18
CA LEU A 119 -18.60 3.93 6.60
C LEU A 119 -18.11 2.49 6.81
N GLU A 120 -17.64 2.17 8.02
CA GLU A 120 -17.26 0.80 8.38
C GLU A 120 -18.38 -0.22 8.11
N THR A 121 -19.63 0.18 8.32
CA THR A 121 -20.81 -0.68 8.07
C THR A 121 -21.38 -0.54 6.65
N ASP A 122 -20.91 0.44 5.88
CA ASP A 122 -21.48 0.83 4.59
C ASP A 122 -20.38 1.38 3.66
N PRO A 123 -19.40 0.53 3.29
CA PRO A 123 -18.27 0.96 2.45
C PRO A 123 -18.76 1.30 1.04
N ILE A 124 -18.11 2.28 0.41
CA ILE A 124 -18.31 2.57 -1.02
C ILE A 124 -17.60 1.48 -1.83
N VAL A 125 -18.22 1.02 -2.92
CA VAL A 125 -17.69 -0.07 -3.74
C VAL A 125 -17.53 0.37 -5.18
N PHE A 126 -16.31 0.24 -5.70
CA PHE A 126 -16.01 0.25 -7.12
C PHE A 126 -15.69 -1.17 -7.57
N THR A 127 -16.39 -1.70 -8.57
CA THR A 127 -16.28 -3.11 -8.98
C THR A 127 -16.54 -3.29 -10.48
N SER A 128 -16.35 -4.50 -11.00
CA SER A 128 -16.63 -4.84 -12.41
C SER A 128 -18.14 -4.80 -12.73
N ASN A 129 -18.50 -4.36 -13.93
CA ASN A 129 -19.87 -4.49 -14.45
C ASN A 129 -20.26 -5.92 -14.82
N LYS A 130 -19.31 -6.85 -14.95
CA LYS A 130 -19.60 -8.24 -15.33
C LYS A 130 -20.40 -8.98 -14.27
N GLU A 131 -21.11 -9.99 -14.75
CA GLU A 131 -21.77 -10.99 -13.91
C GLU A 131 -20.78 -11.64 -12.95
N LYS A 132 -21.24 -11.97 -11.76
CA LYS A 132 -20.42 -12.47 -10.64
C LYS A 132 -19.44 -13.59 -11.04
N ALA A 133 -19.85 -14.53 -11.90
CA ALA A 133 -19.02 -15.66 -12.31
C ALA A 133 -17.91 -15.30 -13.32
N ASP A 134 -18.02 -14.15 -13.98
CA ASP A 134 -17.15 -13.76 -15.10
C ASP A 134 -16.18 -12.62 -14.75
N ARG A 135 -16.27 -12.09 -13.52
CA ARG A 135 -15.38 -11.03 -13.03
C ARG A 135 -13.93 -11.50 -12.98
N LYS A 136 -13.03 -10.70 -13.54
CA LYS A 136 -11.60 -10.99 -13.61
C LYS A 136 -10.78 -9.74 -13.29
N PRO A 137 -9.56 -9.91 -12.79
CA PRO A 137 -8.61 -8.80 -12.72
C PRO A 137 -8.56 -8.05 -14.06
N GLY A 138 -8.54 -6.72 -14.01
CA GLY A 138 -8.40 -5.87 -15.20
C GLY A 138 -9.67 -5.75 -16.04
N ASP A 139 -10.84 -6.03 -15.46
CA ASP A 139 -12.11 -5.83 -16.15
C ASP A 139 -12.29 -4.35 -16.53
N TRP A 140 -11.98 -3.44 -15.60
CA TRP A 140 -12.10 -1.99 -15.78
C TRP A 140 -10.80 -1.27 -15.40
N GLY A 141 -10.73 0.03 -15.68
CA GLY A 141 -9.49 0.80 -15.56
C GLY A 141 -9.01 0.99 -14.13
N GLY A 142 -9.87 1.50 -13.25
CA GLY A 142 -9.50 1.90 -11.90
C GLY A 142 -9.79 3.37 -11.63
N ILE A 143 -9.16 3.91 -10.59
CA ILE A 143 -9.31 5.32 -10.18
C ILE A 143 -7.95 6.02 -10.31
N ILE A 144 -7.95 7.18 -10.94
CA ILE A 144 -6.78 8.04 -11.10
C ILE A 144 -7.06 9.37 -10.42
N ILE A 145 -6.15 9.82 -9.56
CA ILE A 145 -6.24 11.13 -8.89
C ILE A 145 -4.97 11.91 -9.19
N MET A 146 -5.13 13.09 -9.79
CA MET A 146 -4.04 14.00 -10.12
C MET A 146 -4.09 15.24 -9.22
N GLY A 147 -2.94 15.59 -8.64
CA GLY A 147 -2.79 16.74 -7.74
C GLY A 147 -1.66 17.70 -8.12
N LYS A 148 -1.39 18.63 -7.20
CA LYS A 148 -0.42 19.75 -7.35
C LYS A 148 0.85 19.60 -6.51
N ALA A 149 1.04 18.45 -5.86
CA ALA A 149 2.20 18.20 -5.03
C ALA A 149 3.47 17.96 -5.87
N PRO A 150 4.66 18.23 -5.30
CA PRO A 150 5.91 18.13 -6.04
C PRO A 150 6.21 16.71 -6.56
N ILE A 151 6.87 16.67 -7.71
CA ILE A 151 7.46 15.49 -8.35
C ILE A 151 8.90 15.81 -8.71
N ASN A 152 9.72 14.80 -9.00
CA ASN A 152 11.12 15.00 -9.38
C ASN A 152 11.38 14.96 -10.90
N ASN A 153 10.36 14.85 -11.73
CA ASN A 153 10.51 14.99 -13.18
C ASN A 153 10.99 16.41 -13.54
N LEU A 154 11.76 16.52 -14.64
CA LEU A 154 12.20 17.80 -15.17
C LEU A 154 11.02 18.76 -15.39
N GLY A 155 11.13 19.98 -14.86
CA GLY A 155 10.08 21.00 -14.90
C GLY A 155 8.99 20.86 -13.83
N GLY A 156 8.96 19.77 -13.06
CA GLY A 156 8.01 19.58 -11.95
C GLY A 156 6.55 19.38 -12.36
N LEU A 157 6.30 19.09 -13.64
CA LEU A 157 4.99 18.77 -14.22
C LEU A 157 5.15 17.58 -15.15
N HIS A 158 4.19 16.65 -15.15
CA HIS A 158 4.21 15.49 -16.02
C HIS A 158 2.81 15.02 -16.43
N THR A 159 2.76 13.98 -17.27
CA THR A 159 1.53 13.32 -17.73
C THR A 159 1.61 11.83 -17.52
N LEU A 160 0.49 11.18 -17.18
CA LEU A 160 0.47 9.73 -16.98
C LEU A 160 0.48 8.98 -18.32
N PRO A 161 1.12 7.80 -18.40
CA PRO A 161 1.26 7.03 -19.64
C PRO A 161 0.01 6.22 -20.03
N PHE A 162 -1.20 6.68 -19.68
CA PHE A 162 -2.44 5.90 -19.74
C PHE A 162 -3.39 6.24 -20.90
N ASP A 163 -2.89 6.89 -21.96
CA ASP A 163 -3.71 7.31 -23.13
C ASP A 163 -4.94 8.18 -22.77
N LEU A 164 -4.81 8.99 -21.71
CA LEU A 164 -5.81 9.96 -21.29
C LEU A 164 -5.85 11.18 -22.22
N GLU A 165 -6.93 11.95 -22.13
CA GLU A 165 -7.11 13.21 -22.85
C GLU A 165 -5.96 14.18 -22.50
N PRO A 166 -5.12 14.59 -23.47
CA PRO A 166 -3.88 15.31 -23.20
C PRO A 166 -4.06 16.56 -22.33
N VAL A 167 -5.11 17.35 -22.55
CA VAL A 167 -5.34 18.59 -21.78
C VAL A 167 -5.80 18.35 -20.34
N LEU A 168 -6.23 17.13 -20.01
CA LEU A 168 -6.73 16.73 -18.70
C LEU A 168 -5.77 15.82 -17.93
N ASN A 169 -4.62 15.47 -18.51
CA ASN A 169 -3.70 14.45 -18.02
C ASN A 169 -2.47 15.02 -17.27
N HIS A 170 -2.53 16.26 -16.78
CA HIS A 170 -1.38 16.91 -16.16
C HIS A 170 -1.42 16.81 -14.63
N TYR A 171 -0.28 16.50 -14.02
CA TYR A 171 -0.09 16.51 -12.56
C TYR A 171 1.29 17.07 -12.17
N GLY A 172 1.47 17.29 -10.88
CA GLY A 172 2.67 17.90 -10.32
C GLY A 172 2.47 19.38 -10.04
N GLY A 173 3.44 19.97 -9.33
CA GLY A 173 3.40 21.36 -8.92
C GLY A 173 4.34 21.63 -7.77
N GLN A 174 4.00 22.63 -6.96
CA GLN A 174 4.84 23.09 -5.85
C GLN A 174 4.11 23.00 -4.49
N ASP A 175 2.89 22.47 -4.45
CA ASP A 175 2.05 22.47 -3.25
C ASP A 175 2.00 21.09 -2.57
N PRO A 176 2.92 20.77 -1.65
CA PRO A 176 2.87 19.49 -0.92
C PRO A 176 1.62 19.37 -0.04
N GLU A 177 0.89 20.46 0.21
CA GLU A 177 -0.33 20.50 1.02
C GLU A 177 -1.61 20.46 0.16
N ASP A 178 -1.51 20.15 -1.13
CA ASP A 178 -2.66 20.00 -2.02
C ASP A 178 -3.70 19.00 -1.45
N ASN A 179 -4.96 19.21 -1.77
CA ASN A 179 -6.07 18.39 -1.30
C ASN A 179 -6.95 17.96 -2.47
N SER A 180 -6.77 16.73 -2.91
CA SER A 180 -7.54 16.08 -3.97
C SER A 180 -8.79 15.35 -3.46
N GLY A 181 -9.05 15.39 -2.14
CA GLY A 181 -10.28 14.89 -1.52
C GLY A 181 -10.08 13.82 -0.45
N ILE A 182 -11.02 12.87 -0.38
CA ILE A 182 -11.13 11.83 0.66
C ILE A 182 -11.51 10.51 0.00
N LEU A 183 -10.71 9.45 0.23
CA LEU A 183 -11.12 8.06 0.07
C LEU A 183 -11.03 7.39 1.44
N LYS A 184 -12.20 7.03 1.99
CA LYS A 184 -12.31 6.37 3.29
C LYS A 184 -13.35 5.26 3.28
N PHE A 185 -13.01 4.08 3.78
CA PHE A 185 -13.87 2.88 3.72
C PHE A 185 -14.34 2.61 2.27
N VAL A 186 -13.36 2.46 1.38
CA VAL A 186 -13.58 2.22 -0.05
C VAL A 186 -13.05 0.85 -0.44
N ARG A 187 -13.83 0.11 -1.24
CA ARG A 187 -13.38 -1.12 -1.90
C ARG A 187 -13.26 -0.89 -3.40
N ILE A 188 -12.12 -1.27 -3.98
CA ILE A 188 -11.85 -1.26 -5.41
C ILE A 188 -11.58 -2.70 -5.82
N GLU A 189 -12.43 -3.26 -6.67
CA GLU A 189 -12.41 -4.68 -7.01
C GLU A 189 -12.24 -4.86 -8.53
N PHE A 190 -11.36 -5.76 -8.97
CA PHE A 190 -11.21 -6.19 -10.37
C PHE A 190 -10.77 -5.10 -11.36
N SER A 191 -10.09 -4.06 -10.88
CA SER A 191 -9.49 -2.97 -11.66
C SER A 191 -8.16 -3.38 -12.31
N GLY A 192 -7.45 -2.43 -12.91
CA GLY A 192 -6.07 -2.61 -13.29
C GLY A 192 -5.85 -3.03 -14.76
N ARG A 193 -6.62 -2.44 -15.69
CA ARG A 193 -6.65 -2.93 -17.08
C ARG A 193 -5.36 -2.65 -17.86
N LYS A 194 -4.81 -3.70 -18.48
CA LYS A 194 -3.75 -3.58 -19.50
C LYS A 194 -4.33 -2.95 -20.78
N LEU A 195 -3.83 -1.78 -21.17
CA LEU A 195 -4.21 -1.07 -22.40
C LEU A 195 -3.38 -1.56 -23.60
N SER A 196 -2.11 -1.87 -23.36
CA SER A 196 -1.17 -2.46 -24.33
C SER A 196 -0.08 -3.23 -23.60
N ALA A 197 0.90 -3.79 -24.33
CA ALA A 197 2.05 -4.47 -23.73
C ALA A 197 2.99 -3.56 -22.91
N LEU A 198 2.81 -2.23 -22.98
CA LEU A 198 3.67 -1.24 -22.32
C LEU A 198 2.86 -0.22 -21.48
N LYS A 199 1.54 -0.39 -21.39
CA LYS A 199 0.65 0.58 -20.73
C LYS A 199 -0.44 -0.14 -20.00
N GLU A 200 -0.47 0.04 -18.69
CA GLU A 200 -1.30 -0.71 -17.77
C GLU A 200 -1.86 0.29 -16.75
N LEU A 201 -3.17 0.19 -16.50
CA LEU A 201 -3.85 0.99 -15.48
C LEU A 201 -3.80 0.24 -14.16
N ASN A 202 -3.96 0.94 -13.04
CA ASN A 202 -3.84 0.38 -11.69
C ASN A 202 -5.19 0.38 -10.95
N GLY A 203 -5.22 -0.19 -9.75
CA GLY A 203 -6.38 -0.05 -8.88
C GLY A 203 -6.62 1.40 -8.46
N LEU A 204 -5.59 2.02 -7.91
CA LEU A 204 -5.58 3.43 -7.54
C LEU A 204 -4.24 4.07 -7.91
N SER A 205 -4.25 4.93 -8.93
CA SER A 205 -3.10 5.74 -9.31
C SER A 205 -3.19 7.12 -8.65
N LEU A 206 -2.14 7.51 -7.93
CA LEU A 206 -2.03 8.77 -7.18
C LEU A 206 -0.87 9.59 -7.73
N ALA A 207 -1.17 10.58 -8.56
CA ALA A 207 -0.15 11.33 -9.29
C ALA A 207 -0.03 12.76 -8.76
N GLY A 208 1.09 13.09 -8.12
CA GLY A 208 1.32 14.41 -7.51
C GLY A 208 0.27 14.78 -6.47
N VAL A 209 -0.26 13.83 -5.70
CA VAL A 209 -1.29 14.09 -4.69
C VAL A 209 -0.66 14.65 -3.41
N GLY A 210 -1.28 15.66 -2.82
CA GLY A 210 -0.78 16.35 -1.62
C GLY A 210 -1.31 15.83 -0.30
N ARG A 211 -0.65 16.26 0.77
CA ARG A 211 -0.73 15.68 2.12
C ARG A 211 -2.05 15.91 2.84
N LYS A 212 -2.86 16.86 2.37
CA LYS A 212 -4.20 17.12 2.90
C LYS A 212 -5.27 16.19 2.31
N THR A 213 -4.91 15.39 1.31
CA THR A 213 -5.78 14.32 0.80
C THR A 213 -5.84 13.19 1.81
N VAL A 214 -7.04 12.70 2.13
CA VAL A 214 -7.24 11.63 3.12
C VAL A 214 -7.36 10.29 2.39
N LEU A 215 -6.42 9.38 2.67
CA LEU A 215 -6.41 8.01 2.16
C LEU A 215 -6.34 7.03 3.33
N ASN A 216 -7.49 6.46 3.69
CA ASN A 216 -7.62 5.66 4.91
C ASN A 216 -8.63 4.53 4.72
N ASN A 217 -8.35 3.31 5.20
CA ASN A 217 -9.30 2.18 5.06
C ASN A 217 -9.72 1.96 3.60
N ILE A 218 -8.75 1.65 2.74
CA ILE A 218 -8.99 1.34 1.33
C ILE A 218 -8.57 -0.10 1.10
N GLN A 219 -9.47 -0.90 0.53
CA GLN A 219 -9.17 -2.25 0.09
C GLN A 219 -9.19 -2.30 -1.43
N ILE A 220 -8.09 -2.76 -2.02
CA ILE A 220 -8.01 -3.07 -3.44
C ILE A 220 -7.85 -4.58 -3.56
N SER A 221 -8.66 -5.18 -4.44
CA SER A 221 -8.68 -6.63 -4.60
C SER A 221 -8.71 -7.03 -6.06
N PHE A 222 -7.90 -8.03 -6.41
CA PHE A 222 -7.83 -8.54 -7.77
C PHE A 222 -7.53 -7.44 -8.81
N SER A 223 -6.66 -6.48 -8.49
CA SER A 223 -6.11 -5.58 -9.52
C SER A 223 -5.22 -6.39 -10.46
N ASN A 224 -5.32 -6.17 -11.77
CA ASN A 224 -4.49 -6.88 -12.76
C ASN A 224 -3.13 -6.24 -13.03
N ASP A 225 -2.94 -5.05 -12.51
CA ASP A 225 -1.67 -4.35 -12.39
C ASP A 225 -1.51 -4.00 -10.90
N ASP A 226 -0.84 -2.90 -10.56
CA ASP A 226 -0.66 -2.52 -9.17
C ASP A 226 -1.97 -2.24 -8.44
N SER A 227 -1.95 -2.47 -7.13
CA SER A 227 -3.05 -2.01 -6.28
C SER A 227 -2.97 -0.50 -6.07
N PHE A 228 -1.87 -0.04 -5.48
CA PHE A 228 -1.62 1.38 -5.22
C PHE A 228 -0.34 1.80 -5.91
N GLU A 229 -0.43 2.74 -6.85
CA GLU A 229 0.75 3.30 -7.51
C GLU A 229 0.80 4.81 -7.31
N CYS A 230 1.93 5.31 -6.80
CA CYS A 230 2.15 6.74 -6.58
C CYS A 230 3.23 7.30 -7.50
N TYR A 231 2.85 8.31 -8.28
CA TYR A 231 3.75 9.08 -9.13
C TYR A 231 4.07 10.41 -8.46
N GLY A 232 5.14 10.44 -7.67
CA GLY A 232 5.52 11.60 -6.86
C GLY A 232 4.50 11.92 -5.76
N GLY A 233 4.43 13.19 -5.34
CA GLY A 233 3.51 13.66 -4.30
C GLY A 233 4.03 13.55 -2.86
N ASP A 234 3.20 14.00 -1.90
CA ASP A 234 3.47 13.98 -0.46
C ASP A 234 2.21 13.45 0.24
N LEU A 235 2.23 12.19 0.70
CA LEU A 235 1.03 11.48 1.16
C LEU A 235 1.21 10.84 2.52
N ASN A 236 0.15 10.92 3.33
CA ASN A 236 -0.03 10.09 4.50
C ASN A 236 -1.16 9.09 4.22
N MET A 237 -0.86 7.80 4.31
CA MET A 237 -1.82 6.74 4.04
C MET A 237 -1.84 5.74 5.20
N SER A 238 -3.02 5.21 5.50
CA SER A 238 -3.16 4.24 6.59
C SER A 238 -4.25 3.22 6.33
N ASN A 239 -4.11 2.04 6.92
CA ASN A 239 -5.14 1.00 6.84
C ASN A 239 -5.45 0.59 5.39
N LEU A 240 -4.41 0.46 4.57
CA LEU A 240 -4.54 0.00 3.19
C LEU A 240 -4.47 -1.52 3.14
N ILE A 241 -5.25 -2.12 2.25
CA ILE A 241 -5.27 -3.55 2.02
C ILE A 241 -5.11 -3.78 0.52
N SER A 242 -4.05 -4.48 0.14
CA SER A 242 -3.93 -5.10 -1.18
C SER A 242 -4.22 -6.60 -1.03
N TYR A 243 -5.16 -7.11 -1.83
CA TYR A 243 -5.55 -8.52 -1.79
C TYR A 243 -5.54 -9.15 -3.19
N ARG A 244 -4.61 -10.08 -3.41
CA ARG A 244 -4.47 -10.82 -4.68
C ARG A 244 -4.30 -9.93 -5.92
N THR A 245 -3.52 -8.89 -5.76
CA THR A 245 -2.99 -8.08 -6.87
C THR A 245 -2.13 -8.94 -7.78
N THR A 246 -2.22 -8.71 -9.09
CA THR A 246 -1.42 -9.44 -10.07
C THR A 246 0.02 -8.92 -10.05
N ASP A 247 0.25 -7.61 -10.18
CA ASP A 247 1.60 -7.04 -10.09
C ASP A 247 1.92 -6.51 -8.68
N ASP A 248 2.34 -5.27 -8.48
CA ASP A 248 2.84 -4.78 -7.20
C ASP A 248 1.74 -4.29 -6.24
N ASP A 249 1.87 -4.63 -4.95
CA ASP A 249 0.84 -4.21 -3.98
C ASP A 249 0.91 -2.70 -3.70
N PHE A 250 2.12 -2.16 -3.58
CA PHE A 250 2.42 -0.74 -3.37
C PHE A 250 3.64 -0.34 -4.21
N ASP A 251 3.43 0.47 -5.25
CA ASP A 251 4.50 1.02 -6.09
C ASP A 251 4.64 2.54 -5.89
N PHE A 252 5.87 3.01 -5.85
CA PHE A 252 6.24 4.40 -5.62
C PHE A 252 7.42 4.81 -6.50
N THR A 253 7.18 5.85 -7.30
CA THR A 253 8.19 6.43 -8.21
C THR A 253 8.18 7.96 -8.16
N GLN A 254 9.03 8.58 -8.96
CA GLN A 254 9.03 10.02 -9.29
C GLN A 254 9.16 10.97 -8.09
N GLY A 255 9.95 10.57 -7.10
CA GLY A 255 10.24 11.39 -5.92
C GLY A 255 9.15 11.36 -4.86
N ALA A 256 8.28 10.35 -4.87
CA ALA A 256 7.18 10.22 -3.93
C ALA A 256 7.65 10.31 -2.46
N GLN A 257 6.94 11.12 -1.66
CA GLN A 257 7.21 11.29 -0.22
C GLN A 257 6.06 10.68 0.57
N ILE A 258 6.24 9.47 1.10
CA ILE A 258 5.13 8.67 1.62
C ILE A 258 5.35 8.31 3.09
N ASN A 259 4.32 8.51 3.90
CA ASN A 259 4.18 7.83 5.18
C ASN A 259 3.01 6.85 5.09
N ILE A 260 3.31 5.54 5.11
CA ILE A 260 2.32 4.47 5.09
C ILE A 260 2.31 3.74 6.43
N SER A 261 1.13 3.51 7.00
CA SER A 261 1.01 2.88 8.31
C SER A 261 -0.15 1.89 8.43
N ASN A 262 0.05 0.85 9.24
CA ASN A 262 -0.99 -0.11 9.58
C ASN A 262 -1.65 -0.75 8.34
N SER A 263 -0.86 -1.10 7.32
CA SER A 263 -1.32 -1.60 6.03
C SER A 263 -0.86 -3.04 5.78
N ILE A 264 -1.56 -3.75 4.90
CA ILE A 264 -1.31 -5.15 4.63
C ILE A 264 -1.38 -5.49 3.13
N ALA A 265 -0.44 -6.31 2.68
CA ALA A 265 -0.50 -6.99 1.40
C ALA A 265 -0.68 -8.49 1.63
N ILE A 266 -1.69 -9.06 0.97
CA ILE A 266 -2.03 -10.49 1.05
C ILE A 266 -1.94 -11.07 -0.36
N ARG A 267 -0.80 -11.70 -0.63
CA ARG A 267 -0.48 -12.27 -1.93
C ARG A 267 -0.89 -13.74 -2.03
N HIS A 268 -1.04 -14.19 -3.28
CA HIS A 268 -1.30 -15.57 -3.65
C HIS A 268 -0.37 -15.93 -4.82
N PRO A 269 0.28 -17.12 -4.85
CA PRO A 269 1.26 -17.44 -5.90
C PRO A 269 0.70 -17.41 -7.33
N PHE A 270 -0.56 -17.79 -7.53
CA PHE A 270 -1.26 -17.69 -8.82
C PHE A 270 -1.83 -16.29 -9.17
N SER A 271 -1.46 -15.26 -8.41
CA SER A 271 -1.76 -13.85 -8.69
C SER A 271 -0.42 -13.13 -8.81
N SER A 272 0.22 -13.29 -9.96
CA SER A 272 1.58 -12.83 -10.27
C SER A 272 1.72 -12.48 -11.74
N ASP A 273 2.44 -11.40 -12.04
CA ASP A 273 2.90 -11.03 -13.38
C ASP A 273 4.24 -11.70 -13.72
N ILE A 274 4.58 -11.73 -15.02
CA ILE A 274 5.85 -12.22 -15.53
C ILE A 274 7.00 -11.22 -15.30
N SER A 275 6.70 -9.92 -15.20
CA SER A 275 7.64 -8.85 -14.82
C SER A 275 8.25 -9.13 -13.45
N GLY A 276 7.43 -9.58 -12.51
CA GLY A 276 7.80 -9.97 -11.17
C GLY A 276 7.08 -9.13 -10.13
N SER A 277 6.28 -9.82 -9.33
CA SER A 277 5.36 -9.12 -8.43
C SER A 277 5.83 -9.14 -6.98
N ARG A 278 5.90 -7.95 -6.40
CA ARG A 278 6.36 -7.62 -5.05
C ARG A 278 5.23 -7.02 -4.23
N CYS A 279 5.49 -6.87 -2.94
CA CYS A 279 4.63 -6.05 -2.10
C CYS A 279 5.00 -4.57 -2.12
N PHE A 280 6.29 -4.27 -2.14
CA PHE A 280 6.77 -2.92 -2.37
C PHE A 280 7.71 -2.94 -3.57
N GLU A 281 7.39 -2.16 -4.59
CA GLU A 281 8.36 -1.69 -5.58
C GLU A 281 8.62 -0.21 -5.30
N VAL A 282 9.90 0.17 -5.25
CA VAL A 282 10.27 1.53 -4.88
C VAL A 282 11.46 2.00 -5.68
N ASP A 283 11.24 3.04 -6.46
CA ASP A 283 12.29 3.74 -7.19
C ASP A 283 12.14 5.25 -7.12
N SER A 284 13.20 5.95 -7.51
CA SER A 284 13.18 7.40 -7.57
C SER A 284 12.79 7.94 -8.93
N TYR A 285 12.80 7.11 -9.97
CA TYR A 285 12.55 7.48 -11.36
C TYR A 285 12.46 6.23 -12.25
N ASP A 286 11.63 6.30 -13.30
CA ASP A 286 11.70 5.37 -14.44
C ASP A 286 13.00 5.60 -15.24
N LYS A 287 13.29 6.86 -15.56
CA LYS A 287 14.47 7.24 -16.39
C LYS A 287 15.20 8.43 -15.82
N ILE A 288 16.49 8.25 -15.57
CA ILE A 288 17.39 9.30 -15.09
C ILE A 288 17.39 10.54 -16.01
N GLY A 289 17.30 10.34 -17.33
CA GLY A 289 17.30 11.42 -18.32
C GLY A 289 16.10 12.38 -18.24
N ASN A 290 15.02 11.96 -17.58
CA ASN A 290 13.82 12.77 -17.38
C ASN A 290 13.70 13.31 -15.94
N THR A 291 14.73 13.11 -15.11
CA THR A 291 14.69 13.37 -13.68
C THR A 291 15.54 14.58 -13.30
N ASP A 292 14.98 15.50 -12.53
CA ASP A 292 15.71 16.57 -11.85
C ASP A 292 16.33 16.03 -10.56
N MET A 293 17.60 15.61 -10.65
CA MET A 293 18.36 15.05 -9.53
C MET A 293 18.61 16.05 -8.39
N THR A 294 18.26 17.33 -8.55
CA THR A 294 18.31 18.33 -7.47
C THR A 294 17.07 18.31 -6.57
N LYS A 295 15.98 17.66 -7.02
CA LYS A 295 14.75 17.48 -6.25
C LYS A 295 14.87 16.32 -5.27
N LYS A 296 13.86 16.18 -4.41
CA LYS A 296 13.78 15.05 -3.49
C LYS A 296 13.61 13.75 -4.29
N MET A 297 14.43 12.77 -3.96
CA MET A 297 14.26 11.39 -4.41
C MET A 297 13.17 10.69 -3.59
N THR A 298 12.69 9.53 -4.04
CA THR A 298 11.59 8.81 -3.40
C THR A 298 11.96 8.44 -1.97
N LYS A 299 11.07 8.75 -1.03
CA LYS A 299 11.23 8.47 0.39
C LYS A 299 9.97 7.85 0.96
N ILE A 300 10.09 6.61 1.42
CA ILE A 300 8.99 5.84 2.02
C ILE A 300 9.29 5.60 3.50
N ASN A 301 8.35 5.98 4.36
CA ASN A 301 8.34 5.59 5.77
C ASN A 301 7.16 4.66 6.01
N ALA A 302 7.44 3.37 6.11
CA ALA A 302 6.51 2.29 6.36
C ALA A 302 6.57 1.86 7.83
N SER A 303 5.41 1.82 8.50
CA SER A 303 5.32 1.37 9.89
C SER A 303 4.12 0.47 10.13
N ASN A 304 4.28 -0.56 10.96
CA ASN A 304 3.20 -1.50 11.28
C ASN A 304 2.62 -2.17 10.01
N ILE A 305 3.49 -2.65 9.13
CA ILE A 305 3.11 -3.30 7.87
C ILE A 305 3.09 -4.82 8.05
N THR A 306 2.09 -5.49 7.49
CA THR A 306 2.10 -6.95 7.33
C THR A 306 2.19 -7.29 5.84
N LEU A 307 3.19 -8.05 5.42
CA LEU A 307 3.31 -8.61 4.08
C LEU A 307 3.20 -10.12 4.21
N VAL A 308 2.27 -10.75 3.51
CA VAL A 308 2.06 -12.19 3.64
C VAL A 308 1.74 -12.85 2.31
N ASN A 309 2.42 -13.96 2.05
CA ASN A 309 1.96 -14.96 1.10
C ASN A 309 1.32 -16.12 1.87
N LEU A 310 0.07 -16.46 1.53
CA LEU A 310 -0.70 -17.43 2.30
C LEU A 310 -0.41 -18.89 1.93
N GLU A 311 0.16 -19.12 0.75
CA GLU A 311 0.47 -20.45 0.23
C GLU A 311 1.98 -20.67 0.19
N GLU A 312 2.41 -21.93 0.26
CA GLU A 312 3.83 -22.28 0.27
C GLU A 312 4.51 -21.99 -1.08
N ASN A 313 5.77 -21.52 -1.01
CA ASN A 313 6.60 -21.19 -2.17
C ASN A 313 7.25 -22.42 -2.83
N ASN A 314 6.46 -23.42 -3.21
CA ASN A 314 7.00 -24.67 -3.80
C ASN A 314 6.98 -24.66 -5.34
N GLN A 315 6.44 -23.61 -5.96
CA GLN A 315 6.25 -23.52 -7.41
C GLN A 315 7.11 -22.44 -8.08
N GLY A 316 7.94 -21.71 -7.31
CA GLY A 316 8.81 -20.64 -7.84
C GLY A 316 8.06 -19.37 -8.25
N LEU A 317 6.76 -19.30 -7.97
CA LEU A 317 5.90 -18.14 -8.30
C LEU A 317 5.93 -17.05 -7.23
N VAL A 318 6.50 -17.32 -6.05
CA VAL A 318 6.68 -16.30 -5.02
C VAL A 318 8.10 -15.76 -5.07
N ARG A 319 8.22 -14.45 -5.27
CA ARG A 319 9.48 -13.71 -5.38
C ARG A 319 9.79 -12.93 -4.10
N GLU A 320 10.64 -11.91 -4.19
CA GLU A 320 10.94 -10.96 -3.12
C GLU A 320 9.70 -10.23 -2.61
N SER A 321 9.69 -9.83 -1.34
CA SER A 321 8.60 -8.98 -0.83
C SER A 321 8.82 -7.50 -1.13
N LEU A 322 10.08 -7.05 -1.14
CA LEU A 322 10.48 -5.67 -1.42
C LEU A 322 11.50 -5.65 -2.56
N HIS A 323 11.31 -4.77 -3.54
CA HIS A 323 12.33 -4.39 -4.52
C HIS A 323 12.64 -2.90 -4.36
N ILE A 324 13.90 -2.59 -4.07
CA ILE A 324 14.33 -1.21 -3.80
C ILE A 324 15.43 -0.84 -4.78
N ARG A 325 15.16 0.18 -5.61
CA ARG A 325 16.07 0.70 -6.63
C ARG A 325 16.98 1.80 -6.09
N GLU A 326 18.00 2.15 -6.86
CA GLU A 326 18.98 3.17 -6.48
C GLU A 326 18.36 4.54 -6.15
N ASN A 327 19.12 5.36 -5.42
CA ASN A 327 18.74 6.72 -5.02
C ASN A 327 17.47 6.87 -4.16
N THR A 328 16.88 5.75 -3.74
CA THR A 328 15.69 5.68 -2.90
C THR A 328 16.02 5.68 -1.40
N TYR A 329 15.14 6.29 -0.60
CA TYR A 329 15.15 6.20 0.86
C TYR A 329 13.98 5.34 1.34
N PHE A 330 14.25 4.23 2.01
CA PHE A 330 13.20 3.30 2.42
C PHE A 330 13.33 2.90 3.88
N ASN A 331 12.32 3.22 4.69
CA ASN A 331 12.32 2.88 6.12
C ASN A 331 11.13 1.97 6.41
N MET A 332 11.38 0.75 6.90
CA MET A 332 10.32 -0.14 7.38
C MET A 332 10.55 -0.49 8.86
N THR A 333 9.53 -0.22 9.67
CA THR A 333 9.59 -0.39 11.13
C THR A 333 8.42 -1.20 11.67
N ASN A 334 8.64 -1.97 12.74
CA ASN A 334 7.60 -2.69 13.47
C ASN A 334 6.70 -3.54 12.56
N SER A 335 7.28 -4.29 11.63
CA SER A 335 6.54 -4.95 10.53
C SER A 335 6.76 -6.47 10.50
N ILE A 336 5.84 -7.18 9.85
CA ILE A 336 5.90 -8.64 9.63
C ILE A 336 5.99 -8.90 8.12
N ILE A 337 6.93 -9.74 7.72
CA ILE A 337 7.06 -10.24 6.35
C ILE A 337 7.03 -11.76 6.43
N ALA A 338 6.11 -12.40 5.71
CA ALA A 338 5.88 -13.84 5.81
C ALA A 338 5.71 -14.53 4.44
N GLY A 339 6.51 -15.58 4.20
CA GLY A 339 6.29 -16.51 3.09
C GLY A 339 6.82 -16.09 1.72
N PHE A 340 7.88 -15.28 1.66
CA PHE A 340 8.49 -14.82 0.40
C PHE A 340 9.74 -15.63 0.02
N SER A 341 10.29 -15.39 -1.17
CA SER A 341 11.62 -15.91 -1.54
C SER A 341 12.69 -15.17 -0.72
N PRO A 342 13.39 -14.11 -1.18
CA PRO A 342 14.09 -13.27 -0.23
C PRO A 342 13.10 -12.32 0.48
N PHE A 343 13.47 -11.86 1.67
CA PHE A 343 12.76 -10.77 2.33
C PHE A 343 12.82 -9.49 1.47
N ALA A 344 14.00 -9.09 1.00
CA ALA A 344 14.18 -7.88 0.21
C ALA A 344 15.24 -8.07 -0.87
N LEU A 345 15.03 -7.47 -2.04
CA LEU A 345 15.97 -7.40 -3.15
C LEU A 345 16.37 -5.95 -3.40
N LEU A 346 17.67 -5.67 -3.36
CA LEU A 346 18.25 -4.39 -3.74
C LEU A 346 18.70 -4.46 -5.19
N GLU A 347 18.30 -3.47 -6.00
CA GLU A 347 18.82 -3.32 -7.36
C GLU A 347 20.34 -3.24 -7.35
N SER A 348 20.98 -3.75 -8.40
CA SER A 348 22.44 -3.76 -8.53
C SER A 348 23.09 -2.38 -8.27
N ASN A 349 22.47 -1.30 -8.76
CA ASN A 349 23.01 0.05 -8.66
C ASN A 349 22.89 0.67 -7.25
N VAL A 350 22.11 0.07 -6.34
CA VAL A 350 22.14 0.48 -4.92
C VAL A 350 23.55 0.28 -4.35
N GLY A 351 24.24 -0.79 -4.75
CA GLY A 351 25.56 -1.14 -4.21
C GLY A 351 25.55 -1.52 -2.72
N SER A 352 26.71 -1.93 -2.21
CA SER A 352 26.84 -2.46 -0.84
C SER A 352 27.69 -1.59 0.11
N THR A 353 27.94 -0.32 -0.25
CA THR A 353 28.67 0.61 0.62
C THR A 353 27.80 1.05 1.80
N PRO A 354 28.38 1.31 3.00
CA PRO A 354 27.62 1.78 4.16
C PRO A 354 26.82 3.07 3.91
N GLU A 355 27.33 3.96 3.05
CA GLU A 355 26.64 5.19 2.65
C GLU A 355 25.33 4.89 1.91
N ASN A 356 25.36 3.99 0.92
CA ASN A 356 24.16 3.62 0.17
C ASN A 356 23.19 2.82 1.04
N LEU A 357 23.70 1.85 1.81
CA LEU A 357 22.87 1.05 2.70
C LEU A 357 22.20 1.90 3.81
N SER A 358 22.80 3.02 4.22
CA SER A 358 22.20 3.92 5.23
C SER A 358 20.92 4.63 4.77
N LYS A 359 20.63 4.63 3.46
CA LYS A 359 19.37 5.18 2.90
C LYS A 359 18.19 4.25 3.15
N ILE A 360 18.46 2.98 3.47
CA ILE A 360 17.45 1.95 3.71
C ILE A 360 17.54 1.52 5.18
N THR A 361 16.42 1.53 5.90
CA THR A 361 16.36 1.12 7.30
C THR A 361 15.32 0.04 7.50
N PHE A 362 15.74 -1.06 8.11
CA PHE A 362 14.87 -2.13 8.59
C PHE A 362 14.98 -2.23 10.10
N LYS A 363 13.86 -2.05 10.82
CA LYS A 363 13.87 -2.04 12.29
C LYS A 363 12.69 -2.79 12.89
N ASN A 364 12.95 -3.61 13.91
CA ASN A 364 11.94 -4.35 14.67
C ASN A 364 11.04 -5.20 13.76
N LEU A 365 11.64 -6.09 12.97
CA LEU A 365 10.90 -6.91 12.00
C LEU A 365 10.75 -8.36 12.47
N ILE A 366 9.68 -9.03 12.03
CA ILE A 366 9.63 -10.50 11.96
C ILE A 366 9.70 -10.87 10.49
N VAL A 367 10.69 -11.66 10.12
CA VAL A 367 10.82 -12.28 8.80
C VAL A 367 10.53 -13.77 8.99
N ASN A 368 9.31 -14.19 8.66
CA ASN A 368 8.84 -15.55 8.87
C ASN A 368 8.83 -16.34 7.56
N SER A 369 9.43 -17.53 7.56
CA SER A 369 9.36 -18.48 6.45
C SER A 369 9.77 -17.89 5.08
N CYS A 370 10.64 -16.89 5.06
CA CYS A 370 11.28 -16.42 3.84
C CYS A 370 12.49 -17.30 3.49
N ASN A 371 12.69 -17.58 2.21
CA ASN A 371 13.87 -18.26 1.68
C ASN A 371 14.99 -17.27 1.30
N GLY A 372 15.49 -16.53 2.30
CA GLY A 372 16.52 -15.51 2.13
C GLY A 372 16.27 -14.27 3.00
N GLY A 373 17.34 -13.54 3.28
CA GLY A 373 17.28 -12.25 3.98
C GLY A 373 17.17 -11.09 3.00
N ILE A 374 18.03 -10.10 3.19
CA ILE A 374 18.20 -8.96 2.27
C ILE A 374 19.26 -9.36 1.25
N THR A 375 18.93 -9.32 -0.04
CA THR A 375 19.80 -9.73 -1.15
C THR A 375 20.00 -8.60 -2.14
N SER A 376 20.96 -8.73 -3.06
CA SER A 376 21.12 -7.82 -4.21
C SER A 376 21.06 -8.60 -5.52
N GLU A 377 20.59 -7.95 -6.58
CA GLU A 377 20.66 -8.48 -7.95
C GLU A 377 22.11 -8.78 -8.40
N SER A 378 23.08 -8.02 -7.88
CA SER A 378 24.50 -8.27 -8.18
C SER A 378 25.04 -9.53 -7.47
N SER A 379 24.51 -9.86 -6.29
CA SER A 379 24.89 -11.05 -5.54
C SER A 379 23.85 -11.37 -4.46
N SER A 380 23.33 -12.60 -4.49
CA SER A 380 22.39 -13.11 -3.49
C SER A 380 23.02 -13.31 -2.10
N ASN A 381 24.36 -13.37 -2.00
CA ASN A 381 25.10 -13.64 -0.76
C ASN A 381 26.16 -12.57 -0.45
N ASP A 382 25.88 -11.29 -0.74
CA ASP A 382 26.79 -10.19 -0.38
C ASP A 382 26.95 -10.06 1.14
N SER A 383 28.14 -10.39 1.64
CA SER A 383 28.46 -10.37 3.08
C SER A 383 28.41 -8.98 3.70
N SER A 384 28.64 -7.91 2.91
CA SER A 384 28.58 -6.53 3.37
C SER A 384 27.14 -6.13 3.66
N ILE A 385 26.21 -6.49 2.78
CA ILE A 385 24.77 -6.28 2.99
C ILE A 385 24.29 -7.06 4.22
N GLN A 386 24.64 -8.35 4.32
CA GLN A 386 24.23 -9.15 5.48
C GLN A 386 24.77 -8.58 6.79
N SER A 387 26.05 -8.18 6.83
CA SER A 387 26.69 -7.63 8.03
C SER A 387 26.14 -6.26 8.42
N TYR A 388 25.68 -5.47 7.44
CA TYR A 388 25.13 -4.15 7.71
C TYR A 388 23.77 -4.21 8.42
N TYR A 389 22.86 -5.06 7.91
CA TYR A 389 21.48 -5.09 8.39
C TYR A 389 21.20 -6.11 9.49
N ASN A 390 21.92 -7.24 9.55
CA ASN A 390 21.67 -8.28 10.54
C ASN A 390 22.37 -8.00 11.89
N LYS A 391 22.42 -6.73 12.30
CA LYS A 391 22.94 -6.34 13.61
C LYS A 391 21.84 -6.43 14.67
N PRO A 392 22.17 -6.76 15.94
CA PRO A 392 21.19 -6.85 17.00
C PRO A 392 20.30 -5.60 17.16
N GLU A 393 20.84 -4.40 16.90
CA GLU A 393 20.13 -3.13 17.01
C GLU A 393 19.01 -2.96 15.97
N SER A 394 19.09 -3.70 14.85
CA SER A 394 18.03 -3.72 13.83
C SER A 394 16.78 -4.47 14.33
N GLY A 395 16.90 -5.37 15.32
CA GLY A 395 15.76 -6.10 15.87
C GLY A 395 14.99 -6.95 14.85
N ILE A 396 15.68 -7.44 13.81
CA ILE A 396 15.12 -8.35 12.79
C ILE A 396 15.18 -9.78 13.33
N SER A 397 14.02 -10.42 13.44
CA SER A 397 13.89 -11.81 13.91
C SER A 397 13.51 -12.71 12.74
N TYR A 398 14.37 -13.69 12.41
CA TYR A 398 14.07 -14.70 11.40
C TYR A 398 13.42 -15.93 12.05
N THR A 399 12.28 -16.35 11.53
CA THR A 399 11.46 -17.42 12.12
C THR A 399 10.94 -18.37 11.04
N ARG A 400 10.50 -19.57 11.43
CA ARG A 400 9.86 -20.55 10.55
C ARG A 400 8.68 -21.21 11.26
N ILE A 401 7.62 -20.44 11.46
CA ILE A 401 6.38 -20.89 12.09
C ILE A 401 5.21 -20.84 11.09
N LYS A 402 4.14 -21.57 11.40
CA LYS A 402 2.92 -21.53 10.58
C LYS A 402 2.25 -20.17 10.71
N ASN A 403 1.56 -19.74 9.65
CA ASN A 403 0.76 -18.51 9.69
C ASN A 403 -0.29 -18.54 10.82
N SER A 404 -0.85 -19.72 11.14
CA SER A 404 -1.79 -19.91 12.25
C SER A 404 -1.18 -19.65 13.63
N ASP A 405 0.13 -19.75 13.75
CA ASP A 405 0.86 -19.47 14.99
C ASP A 405 1.36 -18.02 15.02
N LEU A 406 1.64 -17.44 13.84
CA LEU A 406 2.09 -16.06 13.68
C LEU A 406 0.98 -15.02 13.88
N PHE A 407 -0.22 -15.31 13.36
CA PHE A 407 -1.35 -14.38 13.33
C PHE A 407 -2.54 -14.89 14.17
N ILE A 408 -3.40 -13.98 14.63
CA ILE A 408 -4.57 -14.33 15.47
C ILE A 408 -5.53 -15.27 14.72
N MET A 409 -5.87 -14.96 13.47
CA MET A 409 -6.79 -15.76 12.64
C MET A 409 -6.53 -15.51 11.14
N PRO A 410 -5.50 -16.11 10.52
CA PRO A 410 -5.14 -15.83 9.12
C PRO A 410 -6.07 -16.53 8.09
N ASN A 411 -7.33 -16.77 8.43
CA ASN A 411 -8.28 -17.49 7.59
C ASN A 411 -9.14 -16.53 6.75
N ILE A 412 -8.75 -16.35 5.49
CA ILE A 412 -9.46 -15.51 4.51
C ILE A 412 -10.90 -15.98 4.25
N LYS A 413 -11.25 -17.24 4.52
CA LYS A 413 -12.59 -17.75 4.25
C LYS A 413 -13.64 -17.29 5.27
N VAL A 414 -13.24 -16.69 6.38
CA VAL A 414 -14.15 -16.26 7.46
C VAL A 414 -13.97 -14.76 7.71
N ASN A 415 -13.41 -14.36 8.85
CA ASN A 415 -13.09 -12.98 9.21
C ASN A 415 -11.60 -12.94 9.57
N PRO A 416 -10.71 -12.66 8.61
CA PRO A 416 -9.28 -12.76 8.85
C PRO A 416 -8.80 -11.68 9.82
N ASP A 417 -7.83 -12.04 10.65
CA ASP A 417 -7.14 -11.16 11.59
C ASP A 417 -5.64 -11.45 11.51
N PHE A 418 -4.93 -10.56 10.82
CA PHE A 418 -3.49 -10.63 10.60
C PHE A 418 -2.67 -9.80 11.60
N ARG A 419 -3.28 -9.40 12.73
CA ARG A 419 -2.51 -8.90 13.87
C ARG A 419 -1.67 -10.06 14.43
N ALA A 420 -0.47 -9.74 14.92
CA ALA A 420 0.43 -10.73 15.49
C ALA A 420 -0.22 -11.47 16.67
N ASN A 421 -0.09 -12.79 16.71
CA ASN A 421 -0.49 -13.59 17.86
C ASN A 421 0.57 -13.49 18.95
N VAL A 422 0.36 -12.56 19.88
CA VAL A 422 1.32 -12.18 20.92
C VAL A 422 1.70 -13.37 21.81
N ASN A 423 0.77 -14.28 22.09
CA ASN A 423 1.02 -15.45 22.96
C ASN A 423 2.06 -16.42 22.36
N ASN A 424 2.11 -16.53 21.02
CA ASN A 424 2.99 -17.46 20.33
C ASN A 424 4.27 -16.78 19.79
N THR A 425 4.24 -15.47 19.54
CA THR A 425 5.42 -14.71 19.10
C THR A 425 6.39 -14.41 20.24
N ILE A 426 5.94 -14.39 21.51
CA ILE A 426 6.82 -14.26 22.70
C ILE A 426 7.76 -15.46 22.85
N ALA A 427 7.32 -16.68 22.50
CA ALA A 427 8.12 -17.89 22.66
C ALA A 427 9.35 -17.96 21.73
N ILE A 428 9.47 -17.04 20.77
CA ILE A 428 10.51 -17.01 19.74
C ILE A 428 11.56 -15.93 20.02
N GLY A 429 11.34 -15.10 21.05
CA GLY A 429 12.22 -13.99 21.46
C GLY A 429 13.22 -14.32 22.57
N ASN A 430 13.38 -15.60 22.94
CA ASN A 430 14.36 -16.06 23.94
C ASN A 430 15.45 -16.93 23.31
#